data_AF-A0A388TK18-F1
#
_entry.id   AF-A0A388TK18-F1
#
_cell.length_a   1.000
_cell.length_b   1.000
_cell.length_c   1.000
_cell.angle_alpha   90.00
_cell.angle_beta   90.00
_cell.angle_gamma   90.00
#
_symmetry.space_group_name_H-M   'P 1'
#
loop_
_entity.id
_entity.type
_entity.pdbx_description
1 polymer ?
#
loop_
_entity_poly.entity_id
_entity_poly.type
_entity_poly.pdbx_seq_one_letter_code
_entity_poly.pdbx_strand_id
1 'polypeptide(L)' 'DYKVRVLDSQSGTEAKVRVIIESRNQQKTWGTVGVSTDVIEASWYALVDSIEYGLLK' A
#
# COMPACT_ATOMS: atom_id res chain seq x y z
N ASP A 1 7.90 -6.74 0.80
CA ASP A 1 8.00 -5.92 2.03
C ASP A 1 6.65 -5.28 2.31
N TYR A 2 6.29 -5.06 3.58
CA TYR A 2 5.04 -4.41 3.96
C TYR A 2 5.33 -3.34 5.02
N LYS A 3 5.03 -2.08 4.71
CA LYS A 3 5.28 -0.94 5.59
C LYS A 3 4.05 -0.08 5.73
N VAL A 4 3.68 0.23 6.96
CA VAL A 4 2.55 1.10 7.29
C VAL A 4 3.06 2.40 7.89
N ARG A 5 2.48 3.53 7.47
CA ARG A 5 2.73 4.85 8.06
C ARG A 5 1.43 5.60 8.27
N VAL A 6 1.25 6.12 9.48
CA VAL A 6 0.18 7.08 9.76
C VAL A 6 0.67 8.45 9.31
N LEU A 7 -0.06 9.09 8.39
CA LEU A 7 0.31 10.37 7.79
C LEU A 7 -0.09 11.56 8.65
N ASP A 8 -1.19 11.44 9.37
CA ASP A 8 -1.71 12.53 10.19
C ASP A 8 -2.23 12.01 11.52
N SER A 9 -1.34 11.97 12.50
CA SER A 9 -1.64 11.52 13.86
C SER A 9 -2.38 12.57 14.69
N GLN A 10 -2.50 13.82 14.20
CA GLN A 10 -3.23 14.89 14.90
C GLN A 10 -4.74 14.81 14.70
N SER A 11 -5.20 14.18 13.61
CA SER A 11 -6.61 14.13 13.20
C SER A 11 -7.43 13.01 13.88
N GLY A 12 -6.91 12.36 14.93
CA GLY A 12 -7.65 11.37 15.73
C GLY A 12 -8.19 10.19 14.90
N THR A 13 -9.51 10.02 14.85
CA THR A 13 -10.21 8.96 14.10
C THR A 13 -10.17 9.11 12.58
N GLU A 14 -9.80 10.27 12.05
CA GLU A 14 -9.65 10.52 10.60
C GLU A 14 -8.19 10.40 10.12
N ALA A 15 -7.31 9.88 10.97
CA ALA A 15 -5.90 9.71 10.64
C ALA A 15 -5.73 8.88 9.36
N LYS A 16 -5.14 9.49 8.32
CA LYS A 16 -4.85 8.77 7.07
C LYS A 16 -3.70 7.80 7.28
N VAL A 17 -3.89 6.56 6.86
CA VAL A 17 -2.91 5.50 6.81
C VAL A 17 -2.40 5.34 5.38
N ARG A 18 -1.08 5.26 5.24
CA ARG A 18 -0.39 4.90 4.01
C ARG A 18 0.24 3.52 4.18
N VAL A 19 -0.09 2.60 3.29
CA VAL A 19 0.50 1.28 3.20
C VAL A 19 1.38 1.21 1.95
N ILE A 20 2.60 0.71 2.11
CA ILE A 20 3.55 0.49 1.02
C ILE A 20 3.80 -1.01 0.93
N ILE A 21 3.58 -1.59 -0.25
CA ILE A 21 3.85 -2.99 -0.54
C ILE A 21 4.95 -3.06 -1.59
N GLU A 22 6.04 -3.74 -1.25
CA GLU A 22 7.06 -4.11 -2.22
C GLU A 22 6.86 -5.58 -2.63
N SER A 23 6.70 -5.80 -3.93
CA SER A 23 6.52 -7.11 -4.53
C SER A 23 7.67 -7.40 -5.51
N ARG A 24 7.98 -8.69 -5.68
CA ARG A 24 9.09 -9.13 -6.51
C ARG A 24 8.73 -10.43 -7.21
N ASN A 25 9.11 -10.53 -8.48
CA ASN A 25 9.18 -11.79 -9.22
C ASN A 25 10.66 -12.16 -9.49
N GLN A 26 10.90 -13.20 -10.29
CA GLN A 26 12.26 -13.65 -10.58
C GLN A 26 13.13 -12.59 -11.29
N GLN A 27 12.54 -11.61 -11.96
CA GLN A 27 13.23 -10.65 -12.82
C GLN A 27 13.20 -9.21 -12.32
N LYS A 28 12.16 -8.81 -11.57
CA LYS A 28 11.87 -7.41 -11.22
C LYS A 28 11.31 -7.32 -9.80
N THR A 29 11.64 -6.20 -9.15
CA THR A 29 11.00 -5.74 -7.91
C THR A 29 10.23 -4.46 -8.23
N TRP A 30 9.05 -4.28 -7.64
CA TRP A 30 8.26 -3.06 -7.73
C TRP A 30 7.59 -2.74 -6.41
N GLY A 31 7.26 -1.47 -6.23
CA GLY A 31 6.56 -0.96 -5.05
C GLY A 31 5.23 -0.35 -5.44
N THR A 32 4.23 -0.53 -4.58
CA THR A 32 2.89 0.06 -4.69
C THR A 32 2.50 0.70 -3.37
N VAL A 33 1.56 1.65 -3.45
CA VAL A 33 1.15 2.45 -2.30
C VAL A 33 -0.36 2.57 -2.29
N GLY A 34 -0.97 2.24 -1.16
CA GLY A 34 -2.38 2.47 -0.88
C GLY A 34 -2.55 3.45 0.27
N VAL A 35 -3.58 4.30 0.20
CA VAL A 35 -3.87 5.30 1.22
C VAL A 35 -5.36 5.28 1.54
N SER A 36 -5.70 5.10 2.82
CA SER A 36 -7.06 5.19 3.34
C SER A 36 -7.03 5.59 4.82
N THR A 37 -8.15 6.01 5.39
CA THR A 37 -8.34 6.11 6.85
C THR A 37 -8.36 4.75 7.54
N ASP A 38 -8.60 3.67 6.80
CA ASP A 38 -8.55 2.29 7.29
C ASP A 38 -7.33 1.54 6.75
N VAL A 39 -6.60 0.84 7.64
CA VAL A 39 -5.40 0.09 7.26
C VAL A 39 -5.69 -1.11 6.35
N ILE A 40 -6.84 -1.77 6.51
CA ILE A 40 -7.27 -2.90 5.69
C ILE A 40 -7.58 -2.39 4.28
N GLU A 41 -8.32 -1.29 4.17
CA GLU A 41 -8.65 -0.70 2.87
C GLU A 41 -7.39 -0.19 2.15
N ALA A 42 -6.51 0.52 2.87
CA ALA A 42 -5.23 0.96 2.31
C ALA A 42 -4.36 -0.22 1.83
N SER A 43 -4.40 -1.35 2.55
CA SER A 43 -3.70 -2.58 2.15
C SER A 43 -4.31 -3.21 0.91
N TRP A 44 -5.65 -3.23 0.82
CA TRP A 44 -6.36 -3.74 -0.35
C TRP A 44 -5.97 -2.98 -1.61
N TYR A 45 -5.98 -1.65 -1.57
CA TYR A 45 -5.56 -0.82 -2.71
C TYR A 45 -4.11 -1.10 -3.13
N ALA A 46 -3.17 -1.09 -2.18
CA ALA A 46 -1.77 -1.38 -2.49
C ALA A 46 -1.58 -2.78 -3.10
N LEU A 47 -2.32 -3.78 -2.60
CA LEU A 47 -2.19 -5.16 -3.06
C LEU A 47 -2.75 -5.35 -4.47
N VAL A 48 -3.94 -4.81 -4.75
CA VAL A 48 -4.56 -4.88 -6.07
C VAL A 48 -3.65 -4.22 -7.10
N ASP A 49 -3.19 -2.99 -6.84
CA ASP A 49 -2.25 -2.27 -7.71
C ASP A 49 -0.97 -3.10 -7.95
N SER A 50 -0.48 -3.79 -6.91
CA SER A 50 0.73 -4.60 -7.03
C SER A 50 0.56 -5.79 -7.95
N ILE A 51 -0.59 -6.46 -7.86
CA ILE A 51 -0.92 -7.61 -8.70
C ILE A 51 -1.16 -7.14 -10.13
N GLU A 52 -1.94 -6.07 -10.33
CA GLU A 52 -2.19 -5.51 -11.66
C GLU A 52 -0.89 -5.09 -12.34
N TYR A 53 -0.01 -4.37 -11.64
CA TYR A 53 1.31 -4.01 -12.17
C TYR A 53 2.17 -5.24 -12.50
N GLY A 54 2.10 -6.28 -11.66
CA GLY A 54 2.84 -7.52 -11.85
C GLY A 54 2.33 -8.40 -12.98
N LEU A 55 1.05 -8.27 -13.38
CA LEU A 55 0.42 -9.03 -14.47
C LEU A 55 0.42 -8.28 -15.80
N LEU A 56 0.37 -6.94 -15.79
CA LEU A 56 0.38 -6.10 -16.99
C LEU A 56 1.79 -5.86 -17.57
N LYS A 57 2.85 -6.34 -16.91
CA LYS A 57 4.26 -6.20 -17.34
C LYS A 57 5.01 -7.51 -17.42
#